data_AF-A0A1F4V3G5-F1
#
_entry.id   AF-A0A1F4V3G5-F1
#
_cell.length_a   1.000
_cell.length_b   1.000
_cell.length_c   1.000
_cell.angle_alpha   90.00
_cell.angle_beta   90.00
_cell.angle_gamma   90.00
#
_symmetry.space_group_name_H-M   'P 1'
#
loop_
_entity.id
_entity.type
_entity.pdbx_description
1 polymer ?
#
loop_
_entity_poly.entity_id
_entity_poly.type
_entity_poly.pdbx_seq_one_letter_code
_entity_poly.pdbx_strand_id
1 'polypeptide(L)'
;MNKKLKYLLLGLVVVILGVVAFLSINRKTPTAPAKNEEVLIPIRVGWQVPWATEGQLVQTLKHTEILKNHGLTGDFKGFDYGGPLNEAALAKQVDVIFTADQPAATLLSKNPNWKIIGRLMYNRVSLYVPPKSPIETSKDLKGKTVAMPFGAAAQRMAL
;
A
#
# COMPACT_ATOMS: atom_id res chain seq x y z
N MET A 1 60.25 -42.96 15.43
CA MET A 1 59.77 -41.78 16.20
C MET A 1 59.26 -42.24 17.58
N ASN A 2 59.88 -41.78 18.67
CA ASN A 2 59.57 -42.21 20.05
C ASN A 2 58.10 -41.88 20.42
N LYS A 3 57.39 -42.79 21.10
CA LYS A 3 56.02 -42.58 21.59
C LYS A 3 55.87 -41.25 22.35
N LYS A 4 56.86 -40.86 23.15
CA LYS A 4 56.88 -39.56 23.86
C LYS A 4 56.84 -38.36 22.92
N LEU A 5 57.54 -38.42 21.79
CA LEU A 5 57.57 -37.35 20.79
C LEU A 5 56.24 -37.24 20.02
N LYS A 6 55.55 -38.37 19.81
CA LYS A 6 54.19 -38.39 19.21
C LYS A 6 53.15 -37.73 20.11
N TYR A 7 53.17 -38.02 21.42
CA TYR A 7 52.25 -37.38 22.37
C TYR A 7 52.53 -35.89 22.55
N LEU A 8 53.81 -35.48 22.53
CA LEU A 8 54.18 -34.07 22.56
C LEU A 8 53.64 -33.31 21.34
N LEU A 9 53.82 -33.87 20.13
CA LEU A 9 53.30 -33.28 18.89
C LEU A 9 51.77 -33.21 18.87
N LEU A 10 51.09 -34.27 19.35
CA LEU A 10 49.63 -34.28 19.43
C LEU A 10 49.10 -33.21 20.39
N GLY A 11 49.74 -33.05 21.56
CA GLY A 11 49.39 -32.00 22.52
C GLY A 11 49.57 -30.60 21.93
N LEU A 12 50.66 -30.38 21.19
CA LEU A 12 50.94 -29.10 20.55
C LEU A 12 49.89 -28.74 19.46
N VAL A 13 49.46 -29.73 18.68
CA VAL A 13 48.39 -29.55 17.68
C VAL A 13 47.06 -29.19 18.34
N VAL A 14 46.70 -29.84 19.45
CA VAL A 14 45.46 -29.52 20.18
C VAL A 14 45.49 -28.10 20.74
N VAL A 15 46.62 -27.66 21.27
CA VAL A 15 46.79 -26.27 21.76
C VAL A 15 46.66 -25.27 20.62
N ILE A 16 47.31 -25.52 19.48
CA ILE A 16 47.23 -24.63 18.31
C ILE A 16 45.79 -24.54 17.80
N LEU A 17 45.09 -25.68 17.68
CA LEU A 17 43.68 -25.70 17.27
C LEU A 17 42.78 -24.95 18.26
N GLY A 18 43.03 -25.07 19.56
CA GLY A 18 42.33 -24.32 20.60
C GLY A 18 42.54 -22.81 20.49
N VAL A 19 43.78 -22.36 20.23
CA VAL A 19 44.11 -20.94 20.04
C VAL A 19 43.47 -20.39 18.77
N VAL A 20 43.50 -21.13 17.66
CA VAL A 20 42.87 -20.72 16.41
C VAL A 20 41.34 -20.62 16.55
N ALA A 21 40.71 -21.56 17.24
CA ALA A 21 39.27 -21.50 17.52
C ALA A 21 38.93 -20.30 18.41
N PHE A 22 39.71 -20.05 19.46
CA PHE A 22 39.51 -18.91 20.35
C PHE A 22 39.66 -17.56 19.63
N LEU A 23 40.68 -17.44 18.76
CA LEU A 23 40.88 -16.24 17.94
C LEU A 23 39.79 -16.05 16.88
N SER A 24 39.24 -17.13 16.31
CA SER A 24 38.11 -17.05 15.38
C SER A 24 36.80 -16.65 16.05
N ILE A 25 36.55 -17.07 17.30
CA ILE A 25 35.35 -16.69 18.06
C ILE A 25 35.46 -15.25 18.57
N ASN A 26 36.66 -14.80 18.96
CA ASN A 26 36.88 -13.43 19.46
C ASN A 26 37.17 -12.39 18.36
N ARG A 27 37.23 -12.79 17.09
CA ARG A 27 37.12 -11.83 15.99
C ARG A 27 35.69 -11.28 15.98
N LYS A 28 35.48 -10.20 16.75
CA LYS A 28 34.39 -9.26 16.51
C LYS A 28 34.46 -8.92 15.03
N THR A 29 33.57 -9.51 14.23
CA THR A 29 33.33 -9.04 12.87
C THR A 29 33.13 -7.54 12.98
N PRO A 30 33.87 -6.71 12.23
CA PRO A 30 33.56 -5.29 12.17
C PRO A 30 32.09 -5.20 11.79
N THR A 31 31.24 -4.83 12.73
CA THR A 31 29.83 -4.59 12.48
C THR A 31 29.83 -3.55 11.38
N ALA A 32 29.30 -3.92 10.21
CA ALA A 32 29.13 -2.97 9.12
C ALA A 32 28.50 -1.71 9.74
N PRO A 33 28.99 -0.50 9.40
CA PRO A 33 28.44 0.72 9.96
C PRO A 33 26.93 0.65 9.82
N ALA A 34 26.22 0.83 10.94
CA ALA A 34 24.77 0.80 10.97
C ALA A 34 24.28 1.65 9.79
N LYS A 35 23.63 1.00 8.83
CA LYS A 35 23.08 1.66 7.66
C LYS A 35 22.21 2.79 8.21
N ASN A 36 22.59 4.05 8.00
CA ASN A 36 21.82 5.22 8.46
C ASN A 36 20.36 4.89 8.18
N GLU A 37 19.54 4.81 9.24
CA GLU A 37 18.12 4.53 9.08
C GLU A 37 17.57 5.61 8.16
N GLU A 38 17.20 5.20 6.95
CA GLU A 38 16.72 6.09 5.92
C GLU A 38 15.39 6.67 6.43
N VAL A 39 15.41 7.96 6.77
CA VAL A 39 14.23 8.65 7.31
C VAL A 39 13.21 8.75 6.19
N LEU A 40 12.20 7.88 6.23
CA LEU A 40 11.13 7.84 5.23
C LEU A 40 10.11 8.96 5.48
N ILE A 41 9.68 9.61 4.40
CA ILE A 41 8.66 10.66 4.45
C ILE A 41 7.27 10.01 4.47
N PRO A 42 6.42 10.31 5.47
CA PRO A 42 5.07 9.75 5.51
C PRO A 42 4.17 10.35 4.42
N ILE A 43 3.36 9.51 3.77
CA ILE A 43 2.32 9.90 2.82
C ILE A 43 1.00 9.20 3.15
N ARG A 44 -0.08 9.97 3.26
CA ARG A 44 -1.41 9.45 3.60
C ARG A 44 -2.24 9.27 2.34
N VAL A 45 -2.61 8.05 2.03
CA VAL A 45 -3.30 7.66 0.80
C VAL A 45 -4.75 7.29 1.12
N GLY A 46 -5.69 8.07 0.61
CA GLY A 46 -7.13 7.77 0.64
C GLY A 46 -7.55 6.93 -0.56
N TRP A 47 -8.39 5.92 -0.34
CA TRP A 47 -8.90 5.04 -1.39
C TRP A 47 -10.30 4.50 -1.06
N GLN A 48 -11.01 4.05 -2.07
CA GLN A 48 -12.34 3.47 -2.00
C GLN A 48 -12.25 1.95 -1.89
N VAL A 49 -12.61 1.42 -0.73
CA VAL A 49 -12.57 -0.03 -0.43
C VAL A 49 -13.32 -0.89 -1.44
N PRO A 50 -14.54 -0.54 -1.92
CA PRO A 50 -15.28 -1.38 -2.85
C PRO A 50 -14.73 -1.36 -4.29
N TRP A 51 -13.71 -0.55 -4.59
CA TRP A 51 -13.19 -0.39 -5.94
C TRP A 51 -11.95 -1.25 -6.18
N ALA A 52 -12.12 -2.28 -7.02
CA ALA A 52 -11.11 -3.30 -7.27
C ALA A 52 -9.76 -2.73 -7.76
N THR A 53 -9.77 -1.77 -8.70
CA THR A 53 -8.54 -1.16 -9.22
C THR A 53 -7.79 -0.40 -8.14
N GLU A 54 -8.48 0.36 -7.29
CA GLU A 54 -7.85 1.06 -6.17
C GLU A 54 -7.33 0.07 -5.13
N GLY A 55 -8.08 -1.00 -4.86
CA GLY A 55 -7.64 -2.11 -4.02
C GLY A 55 -6.34 -2.73 -4.52
N GLN A 56 -6.22 -3.03 -5.82
CA GLN A 56 -4.99 -3.55 -6.41
C GLN A 56 -3.80 -2.61 -6.18
N LEU A 57 -3.97 -1.32 -6.46
CA LEU A 57 -2.92 -0.32 -6.24
C LEU A 57 -2.48 -0.25 -4.77
N VAL A 58 -3.44 -0.19 -3.85
CA VAL A 58 -3.14 -0.12 -2.41
C VAL A 58 -2.45 -1.39 -1.92
N GLN A 59 -2.90 -2.57 -2.34
CA GLN A 59 -2.26 -3.83 -1.96
C GLN A 59 -0.83 -3.91 -2.53
N THR A 60 -0.62 -3.48 -3.78
CA THR A 60 0.73 -3.39 -4.36
C THR A 60 1.62 -2.43 -3.55
N LEU A 61 1.13 -1.25 -3.19
CA LEU A 61 1.92 -0.29 -2.42
C LEU A 61 2.21 -0.76 -0.98
N LYS A 62 1.30 -1.53 -0.36
CA LYS A 62 1.47 -2.11 0.98
C LYS A 62 2.46 -3.28 1.03
N HIS A 63 2.52 -4.07 -0.04
CA HIS A 63 3.22 -5.35 -0.06
C HIS A 63 4.46 -5.35 -0.96
N THR A 64 4.94 -4.19 -1.36
CA THR A 64 6.17 -4.03 -2.14
C THR A 64 7.03 -2.89 -1.59
N GLU A 65 8.30 -2.87 -1.98
CA GLU A 65 9.23 -1.80 -1.57
C GLU A 65 9.08 -0.53 -2.44
N ILE A 66 8.03 -0.38 -3.26
CA ILE A 66 7.87 0.78 -4.16
C ILE A 66 7.97 2.09 -3.38
N LEU A 67 7.20 2.25 -2.30
CA LEU A 67 7.23 3.49 -1.51
C LEU A 67 8.61 3.74 -0.90
N LYS A 68 9.21 2.71 -0.30
CA LYS A 68 10.52 2.81 0.35
C LYS A 68 11.64 3.14 -0.64
N ASN A 69 11.63 2.52 -1.82
CA ASN A 69 12.57 2.83 -2.91
C ASN A 69 12.45 4.28 -3.41
N HIS A 70 11.37 4.97 -3.06
CA HIS A 70 11.14 6.38 -3.30
C HIS A 70 11.22 7.24 -2.03
N GLY A 71 11.76 6.72 -0.93
CA GLY A 71 11.93 7.45 0.33
C GLY A 71 10.62 7.74 1.06
N LEU A 72 9.55 6.99 0.80
CA LEU A 72 8.21 7.18 1.35
C LEU A 72 7.79 6.04 2.27
N THR A 73 6.91 6.35 3.23
CA THR A 73 6.15 5.37 4.00
C THR A 73 4.65 5.67 3.92
N GLY A 74 3.82 4.66 3.64
CA GLY A 74 2.40 4.84 3.35
C GLY A 74 1.49 4.62 4.55
N ASP A 75 0.59 5.57 4.82
CA ASP A 75 -0.59 5.42 5.69
C ASP A 75 -1.85 5.35 4.82
N PHE A 76 -2.56 4.22 4.81
CA PHE A 76 -3.66 3.97 3.87
C PHE A 76 -5.02 3.99 4.54
N LYS A 77 -5.89 4.91 4.12
CA LYS A 77 -7.23 5.11 4.68
C LYS A 77 -8.31 4.72 3.68
N GLY A 78 -9.13 3.74 4.05
CA GLY A 78 -10.23 3.24 3.23
C GLY A 78 -11.52 4.03 3.47
N PHE A 79 -12.27 4.27 2.40
CA PHE A 79 -13.57 4.94 2.38
C PHE A 79 -14.56 4.16 1.52
N ASP A 80 -15.86 4.37 1.73
CA ASP A 80 -16.88 3.63 0.97
C ASP A 80 -17.16 4.24 -0.41
N TYR A 81 -17.06 5.56 -0.54
CA TYR A 81 -17.29 6.28 -1.79
C TYR A 81 -16.68 7.70 -1.76
N GLY A 82 -16.78 8.42 -2.89
CA GLY A 82 -16.13 9.72 -3.09
C GLY A 82 -16.53 10.86 -2.13
N GLY A 83 -17.72 10.82 -1.52
CA GLY A 83 -18.17 11.86 -0.59
C GLY A 83 -17.30 11.94 0.68
N PRO A 84 -17.29 10.89 1.53
CA PRO A 84 -16.43 10.80 2.71
C PRO A 84 -14.93 10.97 2.38
N LEU A 85 -14.49 10.45 1.23
CA LEU A 85 -13.11 10.63 0.77
C LEU A 85 -12.76 12.10 0.54
N ASN A 86 -13.66 12.87 -0.10
CA ASN A 86 -13.48 14.30 -0.31
C ASN A 86 -13.50 15.08 1.01
N GLU A 87 -14.33 14.69 1.98
CA GLU A 87 -14.34 15.29 3.31
C GLU A 87 -12.99 15.09 4.02
N ALA A 88 -12.43 13.88 3.96
CA ALA A 88 -11.11 13.59 4.49
C ALA A 88 -10.00 14.40 3.79
N ALA A 89 -10.09 14.55 2.47
CA ALA A 89 -9.15 15.36 1.68
C ALA A 89 -9.21 16.85 2.07
N LEU A 90 -10.41 17.42 2.21
CA LEU A 90 -10.60 18.81 2.64
C LEU A 90 -10.17 19.04 4.10
N ALA A 91 -10.37 18.03 4.96
CA ALA A 91 -9.90 18.02 6.35
C ALA A 91 -8.38 17.75 6.49
N LYS A 92 -7.63 17.66 5.39
CA LYS A 92 -6.19 17.38 5.36
C LYS A 92 -5.82 16.06 6.07
N GLN A 93 -6.71 15.07 6.04
CA GLN A 93 -6.47 13.75 6.64
C GLN A 93 -5.73 12.79 5.69
N VAL A 94 -5.70 13.12 4.40
CA VAL A 94 -5.01 12.40 3.32
C VAL A 94 -4.26 13.41 2.44
N ASP A 95 -3.17 12.95 1.83
CA ASP A 95 -2.28 13.73 0.95
C ASP A 95 -2.51 13.39 -0.53
N VAL A 96 -2.83 12.12 -0.80
CA VAL A 96 -3.16 11.61 -2.14
C VAL A 96 -4.46 10.82 -2.03
N ILE A 97 -5.31 10.92 -3.04
CA ILE A 97 -6.53 10.11 -3.12
C ILE A 97 -6.62 9.40 -4.46
N PHE A 98 -7.12 8.16 -4.41
CA PHE A 98 -7.67 7.48 -5.58
C PHE A 98 -9.16 7.77 -5.63
N THR A 99 -9.64 8.31 -6.74
CA THR A 99 -11.04 8.68 -6.86
C THR A 99 -11.53 8.71 -8.30
N ALA A 100 -12.86 8.78 -8.47
CA ALA A 100 -13.51 8.90 -9.76
C ALA A 100 -13.49 10.36 -10.28
N ASP A 101 -13.89 10.54 -11.54
CA ASP A 101 -14.02 11.84 -12.20
C ASP A 101 -14.96 12.81 -11.47
N GLN A 102 -16.15 12.36 -11.06
CA GLN A 102 -17.14 13.22 -10.41
C GLN A 102 -16.70 13.73 -9.02
N PRO A 103 -16.20 12.89 -8.10
CA PRO A 103 -15.61 13.38 -6.85
C PRO A 103 -14.36 14.22 -7.07
N ALA A 104 -13.50 13.90 -8.04
CA ALA A 104 -12.33 14.73 -8.36
C ALA A 104 -12.72 16.14 -8.79
N ALA A 105 -13.69 16.27 -9.71
CA ALA A 105 -14.20 17.57 -10.13
C ALA A 105 -14.82 18.34 -8.94
N THR A 106 -15.56 17.65 -8.09
CA THR A 106 -16.14 18.24 -6.88
C THR A 106 -15.05 18.74 -5.93
N LEU A 107 -13.99 17.96 -5.69
CA LEU A 107 -12.88 18.37 -4.83
C LEU A 107 -12.15 19.59 -5.39
N LEU A 108 -11.83 19.57 -6.68
CA LEU A 108 -11.14 20.67 -7.36
C LEU A 108 -11.96 21.97 -7.35
N SER A 109 -13.30 21.86 -7.43
CA SER A 109 -14.18 23.03 -7.33
C SER A 109 -14.18 23.66 -5.93
N LYS A 110 -13.92 22.86 -4.88
CA LYS A 110 -13.90 23.30 -3.48
C LYS A 110 -12.51 23.75 -3.02
N ASN A 111 -11.46 23.18 -3.58
CA ASN A 111 -10.08 23.48 -3.22
C ASN A 111 -9.14 23.36 -4.43
N PRO A 112 -8.68 24.50 -5.01
CA PRO A 112 -7.87 24.51 -6.23
C PRO A 112 -6.42 24.03 -6.01
N ASN A 113 -6.01 23.77 -4.77
CA ASN A 113 -4.67 23.27 -4.45
C ASN A 113 -4.50 21.78 -4.75
N TRP A 114 -5.60 21.03 -4.84
CA TRP A 114 -5.56 19.65 -5.31
C TRP A 114 -5.27 19.61 -6.81
N LYS A 115 -4.55 18.58 -7.27
CA LYS A 115 -4.16 18.39 -8.67
C LYS A 115 -4.39 16.94 -9.10
N ILE A 116 -4.73 16.74 -10.36
CA ILE A 116 -4.81 15.41 -10.98
C ILE A 116 -3.42 15.06 -11.51
N ILE A 117 -2.83 13.98 -10.99
CA ILE A 117 -1.48 13.52 -11.37
C ILE A 117 -1.50 12.34 -12.35
N GLY A 118 -2.64 11.68 -12.52
CA GLY A 118 -2.76 10.53 -13.41
C GLY A 118 -4.17 9.97 -13.48
N ARG A 119 -4.44 9.25 -14.57
CA ARG A 119 -5.67 8.47 -14.75
C ARG A 119 -5.38 7.01 -14.42
N LEU A 120 -6.20 6.40 -13.58
CA LEU A 120 -6.04 5.00 -13.18
C LEU A 120 -6.68 4.01 -14.15
N MET A 121 -7.89 4.32 -14.63
CA MET A 121 -8.66 3.41 -15.49
C MET A 121 -9.72 4.15 -16.32
N TYR A 122 -10.27 3.45 -17.31
CA TYR A 122 -11.57 3.79 -17.90
C TYR A 122 -12.67 3.04 -17.15
N ASN A 123 -13.56 3.79 -16.50
CA ASN A 123 -14.65 3.19 -15.73
C ASN A 123 -15.91 3.01 -16.59
N ARG A 124 -16.62 1.90 -16.39
CA ARG A 124 -17.97 1.64 -16.91
C ARG A 124 -18.91 1.42 -15.75
N VAL A 125 -20.08 2.03 -15.79
CA VAL A 125 -21.12 1.90 -14.76
C VAL A 125 -22.42 1.43 -15.41
N SER A 126 -23.14 0.60 -14.68
CA SER A 126 -24.45 0.09 -15.09
C SER A 126 -25.41 0.12 -13.91
N LEU A 127 -26.69 0.23 -14.23
CA LEU A 127 -27.75 -0.13 -13.30
C LEU A 127 -27.93 -1.64 -13.34
N TYR A 128 -28.05 -2.27 -12.18
CA TYR A 128 -28.37 -3.68 -12.07
C TYR A 128 -29.57 -3.86 -11.14
N VAL A 129 -30.25 -4.98 -11.32
CA VAL A 129 -31.37 -5.40 -10.48
C VAL A 129 -31.07 -6.78 -9.89
N PRO A 130 -31.69 -7.16 -8.76
CA PRO A 130 -31.53 -8.50 -8.22
C PRO A 130 -31.87 -9.58 -9.26
N PRO A 131 -31.25 -10.78 -9.22
CA PRO A 131 -31.44 -11.81 -10.25
C PRO A 131 -32.90 -12.29 -10.44
N LYS A 132 -33.76 -12.10 -9.45
CA LYS A 132 -35.20 -12.46 -9.50
C LYS A 132 -36.11 -11.24 -9.67
N SER A 133 -35.55 -10.08 -10.00
CA SER A 133 -36.31 -8.86 -10.24
C SER A 133 -37.11 -8.97 -11.53
N PRO A 134 -38.38 -8.55 -11.56
CA PRO A 134 -39.16 -8.50 -12.80
C PRO A 134 -38.82 -7.27 -13.69
N ILE A 135 -37.84 -6.45 -13.29
CA ILE A 135 -37.43 -5.25 -14.03
C ILE A 135 -36.51 -5.69 -15.17
N GLU A 136 -36.95 -5.48 -16.41
CA GLU A 136 -36.18 -5.87 -17.61
C GLU A 136 -35.68 -4.65 -18.39
N THR A 137 -36.39 -3.51 -18.26
CA THR A 137 -36.11 -2.29 -19.00
C THR A 137 -36.05 -1.07 -18.08
N SER A 138 -35.48 0.02 -18.57
CA SER A 138 -35.48 1.30 -17.85
C SER A 138 -36.90 1.86 -17.62
N LYS A 139 -37.90 1.47 -18.42
CA LYS A 139 -39.29 1.90 -18.25
C LYS A 139 -39.90 1.34 -16.97
N ASP A 140 -39.48 0.15 -16.55
CA ASP A 140 -40.01 -0.55 -15.38
C ASP A 140 -39.55 0.12 -14.06
N LEU A 141 -38.60 1.05 -14.14
CA LEU A 141 -38.13 1.87 -13.01
C LEU A 141 -39.09 3.02 -12.68
N LYS A 142 -40.08 3.32 -13.53
CA LYS A 142 -40.98 4.45 -13.30
C LYS A 142 -41.76 4.27 -11.99
N GLY A 143 -41.63 5.25 -11.10
CA GLY A 143 -42.25 5.22 -9.77
C GLY A 143 -41.58 4.27 -8.77
N LYS A 144 -40.40 3.73 -9.09
CA LYS A 144 -39.58 2.92 -8.18
C LYS A 144 -38.49 3.77 -7.51
N THR A 145 -38.01 3.30 -6.37
CA THR A 145 -36.84 3.85 -5.71
C THR A 145 -35.58 3.16 -6.24
N VAL A 146 -34.60 3.97 -6.69
CA VAL A 146 -33.29 3.48 -7.14
C VAL A 146 -32.24 3.83 -6.11
N ALA A 147 -31.58 2.81 -5.55
CA ALA A 147 -30.46 3.01 -4.65
C ALA A 147 -29.20 3.41 -5.44
N MET A 148 -28.45 4.40 -4.95
CA MET A 148 -27.22 4.87 -5.58
C MET A 148 -26.26 5.52 -4.57
N PRO A 149 -24.95 5.53 -4.84
CA PRO A 149 -23.99 6.29 -4.06
C PRO A 149 -24.05 7.79 -4.42
N PHE A 150 -24.52 8.62 -3.51
CA PHE A 150 -24.61 10.07 -3.71
C PHE A 150 -23.23 10.72 -3.83
N GLY A 151 -23.09 11.68 -4.76
CA GLY A 151 -21.85 12.37 -5.08
C GLY A 151 -20.83 11.53 -5.86
N ALA A 152 -21.15 10.29 -6.21
CA ALA A 152 -20.25 9.41 -6.95
C ALA A 152 -20.49 9.45 -8.47
N ALA A 153 -19.52 8.97 -9.24
CA ALA A 153 -19.64 8.85 -10.70
C ALA A 153 -20.84 7.99 -11.13
N ALA A 154 -21.17 6.95 -10.36
CA ALA A 154 -22.31 6.09 -10.63
C ALA A 154 -23.66 6.83 -10.54
N GLN A 155 -23.81 7.82 -9.65
CA GLN A 155 -25.01 8.65 -9.59
C GLN A 155 -25.18 9.47 -10.89
N ARG A 156 -24.09 10.11 -11.36
CA ARG A 156 -24.11 10.94 -12.58
C ARG A 156 -24.52 10.14 -13.82
N MET A 157 -24.14 8.87 -13.89
CA MET A 157 -24.35 8.04 -15.07
C MET A 157 -25.67 7.28 -15.06
N ALA A 158 -26.32 7.17 -13.90
CA ALA A 158 -27.61 6.50 -13.74
C ALA A 158 -28.83 7.44 -13.91
N LEU A 159 -28.58 8.75 -14.05
CA LEU A 159 -29.57 9.82 -14.24
C LEU A 159 -29.31 10.55 -15.56
#